data_AF-A0A7C3YVP5-F1
#
_entry.id   AF-A0A7C3YVP5-F1
#
_cell.length_a   1.000
_cell.length_b   1.000
_cell.length_c   1.000
_cell.angle_alpha   90.00
_cell.angle_beta   90.00
_cell.angle_gamma   90.00
#
_symmetry.space_group_name_H-M   'P 1'
#
loop_
_entity.id
_entity.type
_entity.pdbx_description
1 polymer ?
#
loop_
_entity_poly.entity_id
_entity_poly.type
_entity_poly.pdbx_seq_one_letter_code
_entity_poly.pdbx_strand_id
1 'polypeptide(L)'
;MTQNKSESTVVMITVGELKLEFEKTSDGIILLSIMDSVTGTELLSSQLLPLFTIKMRNTETMEDKQINSSFEWMSTKIERKEDFILLRWDNPNIENIKVELHGKLDDYNSAVYWNMSIENGNPNWSIMSVVFPQIGISDLGDDGHVFFPRGPGEVQKGLWNRPFKHHGIYPEPWTVMQFLSAYNQKTGIYISTHDPNASAKDITIESRPDERSVVFTFEHFAENMTKAGNDFALSGHAVWRLLRGDWFDSAMIYKDWISKEARWYPDLDANGRKDTPEWMKELCVWVTTGGKAENVVPRVKKFAEYMGVPVGFHWYNWHQIPFDNDYPHYFPVTDGFADGVEEL
;
A
#
# COMPACT_ATOMS: atom_id res chain seq x y z
N MET A 1 45.97 19.69 -6.89
CA MET A 1 45.23 19.11 -5.77
C MET A 1 44.44 17.94 -6.32
N THR A 2 44.94 16.74 -6.05
CA THR A 2 44.31 15.48 -6.42
C THR A 2 42.96 15.39 -5.73
N GLN A 3 41.87 15.45 -6.50
CA GLN A 3 40.55 15.08 -6.01
C GLN A 3 40.63 13.63 -5.52
N ASN A 4 40.49 13.43 -4.21
CA ASN A 4 40.15 12.12 -3.67
C ASN A 4 38.84 11.71 -4.34
N LYS A 5 38.91 10.78 -5.29
CA LYS A 5 37.75 10.00 -5.69
C LYS A 5 37.31 9.26 -4.43
N SER A 6 36.22 9.72 -3.83
CA SER A 6 35.50 8.98 -2.79
C SER A 6 35.25 7.57 -3.33
N GLU A 7 35.87 6.56 -2.74
CA GLU A 7 35.65 5.16 -3.09
C GLU A 7 34.20 4.80 -2.78
N SER A 8 33.45 4.35 -3.79
CA SER A 8 32.15 3.74 -3.55
C SER A 8 32.33 2.38 -2.90
N THR A 9 31.44 2.02 -1.99
CA THR A 9 31.49 0.74 -1.26
C THR A 9 30.20 -0.03 -1.52
N VAL A 10 30.33 -1.26 -2.02
CA VAL A 10 29.19 -2.16 -2.20
C VAL A 10 29.00 -3.00 -0.94
N VAL A 11 27.78 -2.99 -0.41
CA VAL A 11 27.35 -3.82 0.71
C VAL A 11 26.29 -4.80 0.21
N MET A 12 26.62 -6.08 0.26
CA MET A 12 25.68 -7.16 -0.03
C MET A 12 25.07 -7.68 1.26
N ILE A 13 23.77 -7.97 1.24
CA ILE A 13 23.09 -8.77 2.26
C ILE A 13 22.43 -9.99 1.64
N THR A 14 22.39 -11.07 2.42
CA THR A 14 21.72 -12.31 2.08
C THR A 14 20.81 -12.63 3.26
N VAL A 15 19.54 -12.86 2.97
CA VAL A 15 18.47 -13.10 3.93
C VAL A 15 17.69 -14.29 3.45
N GLY A 16 17.99 -15.47 4.00
CA GLY A 16 17.57 -16.75 3.43
C GLY A 16 18.03 -16.88 1.98
N GLU A 17 17.08 -16.96 1.05
CA GLU A 17 17.32 -17.06 -0.39
C GLU A 17 17.36 -15.69 -1.10
N LEU A 18 16.94 -14.61 -0.42
CA LEU A 18 16.92 -13.24 -0.94
C LEU A 18 18.30 -12.59 -0.82
N LYS A 19 18.82 -12.04 -1.91
CA LYS A 19 20.02 -11.20 -1.90
C LYS A 19 19.66 -9.76 -2.26
N LEU A 20 20.22 -8.82 -1.51
CA LEU A 20 20.13 -7.39 -1.80
C LEU A 20 21.54 -6.81 -1.89
N GLU A 21 21.79 -5.96 -2.87
CA GLU A 21 23.07 -5.25 -3.00
C GLU A 21 22.83 -3.75 -2.96
N PHE A 22 23.60 -3.06 -2.14
CA PHE A 22 23.56 -1.61 -1.99
C PHE A 22 24.93 -1.02 -2.35
N GLU A 23 24.94 0.05 -3.14
CA GLU A 23 26.13 0.88 -3.32
C GLU A 23 26.01 2.14 -2.47
N LYS A 24 26.98 2.33 -1.57
CA LYS A 24 27.19 3.59 -0.88
C LYS A 24 28.13 4.46 -1.72
N THR A 25 27.62 5.55 -2.25
CA THR A 25 28.41 6.57 -2.96
C THR A 25 28.96 7.61 -1.99
N SER A 26 29.57 8.68 -2.51
CA SER A 26 29.99 9.84 -1.72
C SER A 26 28.84 10.55 -1.02
N ASP A 27 27.67 10.56 -1.65
CA ASP A 27 26.57 11.48 -1.36
C ASP A 27 25.21 10.79 -1.44
N GLY A 28 25.17 9.46 -1.41
CA GLY A 28 23.93 8.69 -1.52
C GLY A 28 24.10 7.20 -1.29
N ILE A 29 22.97 6.50 -1.40
CA ILE A 29 22.87 5.04 -1.36
C ILE A 29 21.90 4.60 -2.45
N ILE A 30 22.34 3.61 -3.23
CA ILE A 30 21.62 3.07 -4.38
C ILE A 30 21.40 1.57 -4.15
N LEU A 31 20.19 1.08 -4.39
CA LEU A 31 19.91 -0.36 -4.45
C LEU A 31 20.31 -0.86 -5.84
N LEU A 32 21.26 -1.77 -5.92
CA LEU A 32 21.81 -2.31 -7.16
C LEU A 32 21.17 -3.63 -7.59
N SER A 33 20.71 -4.45 -6.64
CA SER A 33 20.16 -5.78 -6.94
C SER A 33 19.14 -6.20 -5.90
N ILE A 34 18.11 -6.90 -6.40
CA ILE A 34 17.20 -7.74 -5.61
C ILE A 34 17.17 -9.09 -6.29
N MET A 35 17.90 -10.07 -5.78
CA MET A 35 18.11 -11.34 -6.48
C MET A 35 17.57 -12.52 -5.68
N ASP A 36 16.92 -13.42 -6.41
CA ASP A 36 16.68 -14.78 -5.94
C ASP A 36 17.94 -15.63 -6.13
N SER A 37 18.60 -15.98 -5.02
CA SER A 37 19.87 -16.70 -5.07
C SER A 37 19.75 -18.17 -5.48
N VAL A 38 18.56 -18.78 -5.37
CA VAL A 38 18.33 -20.18 -5.75
C VAL A 38 18.13 -20.30 -7.25
N THR A 39 17.34 -19.41 -7.83
CA THR A 39 17.10 -19.41 -9.29
C THR A 39 18.14 -18.60 -10.06
N GLY A 40 18.93 -17.76 -9.38
CA GLY A 40 19.84 -16.79 -10.00
C GLY A 40 19.12 -15.67 -10.74
N THR A 41 17.83 -15.42 -10.43
CA THR A 41 17.01 -14.43 -11.13
C THR A 41 17.14 -13.06 -10.47
N GLU A 42 17.55 -12.06 -11.24
CA GLU A 42 17.49 -10.65 -10.84
C GLU A 42 16.03 -10.16 -10.93
N LEU A 43 15.51 -9.60 -9.84
CA LEU A 43 14.15 -9.10 -9.70
C LEU A 43 14.10 -7.56 -9.76
N LEU A 44 15.23 -6.87 -9.56
CA LEU A 44 15.30 -5.42 -9.71
C LEU A 44 15.51 -5.04 -11.18
N SER A 45 14.74 -4.07 -11.69
CA SER A 45 14.94 -3.57 -13.05
C SER A 45 16.28 -2.87 -13.20
N SER A 46 16.86 -2.92 -14.40
CA SER A 46 18.11 -2.20 -14.71
C SER A 46 17.99 -0.69 -14.56
N GLN A 47 16.78 -0.14 -14.72
CA GLN A 47 16.48 1.25 -14.44
C GLN A 47 16.24 1.44 -12.94
N LEU A 48 17.31 1.80 -12.24
CA LEU A 48 17.31 1.93 -10.79
C LEU A 48 16.48 3.13 -10.35
N LEU A 49 15.59 2.90 -9.38
CA LEU A 49 14.87 3.94 -8.67
C LEU A 49 15.61 4.24 -7.35
N PRO A 50 15.48 5.46 -6.81
CA PRO A 50 15.90 5.72 -5.43
C PRO A 50 15.22 4.75 -4.47
N LEU A 51 15.82 4.48 -3.31
CA LEU A 51 15.16 3.71 -2.25
C LEU A 51 13.90 4.43 -1.77
N PHE A 52 13.99 5.75 -1.58
CA PHE A 52 12.88 6.62 -1.22
C PHE A 52 12.96 7.96 -1.93
N THR A 53 11.81 8.65 -2.00
CA THR A 53 11.71 10.05 -2.41
C THR A 53 10.88 10.82 -1.37
N ILE A 54 11.33 12.00 -0.97
CA ILE A 54 10.65 12.87 0.00
C ILE A 54 10.26 14.14 -0.73
N LYS A 55 8.96 14.47 -0.72
CA LYS A 55 8.47 15.78 -1.16
C LYS A 55 8.44 16.71 0.04
N MET A 56 9.14 17.84 -0.06
CA MET A 56 9.14 18.88 0.95
C MET A 56 8.61 20.20 0.38
N ARG A 57 8.00 21.01 1.25
CA ARG A 57 7.52 22.35 0.91
C ARG A 57 8.05 23.37 1.92
N ASN A 58 8.60 24.46 1.43
CA ASN A 58 8.90 25.62 2.26
C ASN A 58 7.58 26.30 2.65
N THR A 59 7.35 26.45 3.96
CA THR A 59 6.05 26.96 4.46
C THR A 59 5.87 28.46 4.33
N GLU A 60 6.95 29.21 4.10
CA GLU A 60 6.89 30.66 3.88
C GLU A 60 6.81 31.00 2.40
N THR A 61 7.67 30.40 1.58
CA THR A 61 7.80 30.72 0.14
C THR A 61 6.90 29.87 -0.74
N MET A 62 6.34 28.78 -0.22
CA MET A 62 5.58 27.76 -0.96
C MET A 62 6.39 27.03 -2.04
N GLU A 63 7.72 27.15 -2.01
CA GLU A 63 8.64 26.40 -2.88
C GLU A 63 8.57 24.89 -2.57
N ASP A 64 8.44 24.06 -3.60
CA ASP A 64 8.52 22.60 -3.49
C ASP A 64 9.93 22.11 -3.84
N LYS A 65 10.45 21.17 -3.04
CA LYS A 65 11.68 20.43 -3.33
C LYS A 65 11.46 18.93 -3.19
N GLN A 66 12.27 18.17 -3.91
CA GLN A 66 12.36 16.73 -3.75
C GLN A 66 13.76 16.34 -3.30
N ILE A 67 13.84 15.44 -2.33
CA ILE A 67 15.06 14.78 -1.89
C ILE A 67 14.88 13.28 -2.16
N ASN A 68 15.92 12.59 -2.59
CA ASN A 68 15.88 11.14 -2.78
C ASN A 68 17.11 10.47 -2.15
N SER A 69 17.14 9.14 -2.10
CA SER A 69 18.22 8.41 -1.42
C SER A 69 19.58 8.40 -2.15
N SER A 70 19.63 8.75 -3.44
CA SER A 70 20.71 8.35 -4.34
C SER A 70 21.86 9.36 -4.45
N PHE A 71 21.65 10.63 -4.13
CA PHE A 71 22.65 11.69 -4.25
C PHE A 71 22.29 12.90 -3.37
N GLU A 72 23.16 13.91 -3.32
CA GLU A 72 22.95 15.20 -2.63
C GLU A 72 22.91 15.15 -1.09
N TRP A 73 23.43 14.09 -0.47
CA TRP A 73 23.60 13.99 0.99
C TRP A 73 25.01 14.35 1.43
N MET A 74 25.14 15.09 2.54
CA MET A 74 26.44 15.37 3.14
C MET A 74 27.11 14.12 3.73
N SER A 75 26.32 13.20 4.27
CA SER A 75 26.83 11.95 4.83
C SER A 75 25.81 10.83 4.67
N THR A 76 26.31 9.64 4.35
CA THR A 76 25.54 8.39 4.33
C THR A 76 26.26 7.29 5.10
N LYS A 77 25.50 6.32 5.62
CA LYS A 77 26.05 5.17 6.33
C LYS A 77 25.23 3.92 6.06
N ILE A 78 25.94 2.79 5.91
CA ILE A 78 25.35 1.46 5.92
C ILE A 78 25.99 0.69 7.07
N GLU A 79 25.17 0.21 8.00
CA GLU A 79 25.57 -0.71 9.06
C GLU A 79 24.84 -2.03 8.88
N ARG A 80 25.59 -3.14 8.93
CA ARG A 80 25.03 -4.49 8.86
C ARG A 80 25.40 -5.25 10.13
N LYS A 81 24.42 -5.93 10.72
CA LYS A 81 24.62 -6.98 11.72
C LYS A 81 23.95 -8.28 11.28
N GLU A 82 23.92 -9.26 12.16
CA GLU A 82 23.38 -10.61 11.88
C GLU A 82 21.87 -10.57 11.58
N ASP A 83 21.12 -9.78 12.34
CA ASP A 83 19.66 -9.74 12.35
C ASP A 83 19.06 -8.45 11.75
N PHE A 84 19.88 -7.45 11.45
CA PHE A 84 19.42 -6.19 10.86
C PHE A 84 20.43 -5.52 9.92
N ILE A 85 19.90 -4.63 9.09
CA ILE A 85 20.63 -3.61 8.33
C ILE A 85 20.08 -2.22 8.66
N LEU A 86 20.96 -1.24 8.82
CA LEU A 86 20.61 0.17 9.00
C LEU A 86 21.25 1.00 7.88
N LEU A 87 20.41 1.75 7.17
CA LEU A 87 20.81 2.73 6.17
C LEU A 87 20.47 4.11 6.74
N ARG A 88 21.43 5.03 6.72
CA ARG A 88 21.25 6.38 7.25
C ARG A 88 21.75 7.42 6.28
N TRP A 89 21.01 8.51 6.19
CA TRP A 89 21.36 9.70 5.43
C TRP A 89 21.22 10.93 6.32
N ASP A 90 22.20 11.82 6.25
CA ASP A 90 22.25 13.04 7.06
C ASP A 90 22.49 14.27 6.19
N ASN A 91 21.63 15.27 6.38
CA ASN A 91 21.67 16.58 5.79
C ASN A 91 21.82 16.56 4.25
N PRO A 92 20.69 16.52 3.52
CA PRO A 92 20.69 16.75 2.09
C PRO A 92 21.00 18.23 1.80
N ASN A 93 20.76 18.69 0.57
CA ASN A 93 20.74 20.12 0.21
C ASN A 93 19.72 20.99 1.00
N ILE A 94 19.06 20.42 2.01
CA ILE A 94 18.25 21.09 3.03
C ILE A 94 18.82 20.68 4.38
N GLU A 95 19.39 21.63 5.13
CA GLU A 95 20.02 21.34 6.43
C GLU A 95 19.03 20.76 7.46
N ASN A 96 19.55 19.99 8.41
CA ASN A 96 18.84 19.40 9.55
C ASN A 96 17.76 18.37 9.17
N ILE A 97 17.91 17.69 8.04
CA ILE A 97 17.09 16.52 7.69
C ILE A 97 17.93 15.25 7.87
N LYS A 98 17.37 14.27 8.56
CA LYS A 98 18.00 12.95 8.76
C LYS A 98 16.99 11.87 8.43
N VAL A 99 17.43 10.86 7.69
CA VAL A 99 16.60 9.70 7.30
C VAL A 99 17.26 8.43 7.81
N GLU A 100 16.48 7.54 8.43
CA GLU A 100 16.91 6.20 8.79
C GLU A 100 15.96 5.16 8.20
N LEU A 101 16.54 4.11 7.61
CA LEU A 101 15.87 2.90 7.19
C LEU A 101 16.45 1.71 7.95
N HIS A 102 15.64 1.12 8.82
CA HIS A 102 15.97 -0.04 9.63
C HIS A 102 15.32 -1.29 9.03
N GLY A 103 16.11 -2.18 8.45
CA GLY A 103 15.65 -3.45 7.90
C GLY A 103 15.90 -4.60 8.86
N LYS A 104 14.85 -5.18 9.43
CA LYS A 104 14.93 -6.45 10.16
C LYS A 104 14.99 -7.60 9.16
N LEU A 105 15.97 -8.48 9.30
CA LEU A 105 16.20 -9.62 8.41
C LEU A 105 15.44 -10.85 8.93
N ASP A 106 14.73 -11.54 8.04
CA ASP A 106 14.02 -12.79 8.32
C ASP A 106 14.46 -13.86 7.31
N ASP A 107 15.48 -14.62 7.71
CA ASP A 107 16.05 -15.68 6.89
C ASP A 107 15.05 -16.77 6.54
N TYR A 108 14.15 -17.10 7.47
CA TYR A 108 13.17 -18.17 7.29
C TYR A 108 12.20 -17.85 6.17
N ASN A 109 11.71 -16.61 6.11
CA ASN A 109 10.79 -16.17 5.08
C ASN A 109 11.47 -15.55 3.85
N SER A 110 12.80 -15.45 3.84
CA SER A 110 13.57 -14.71 2.83
C SER A 110 13.01 -13.29 2.64
N ALA A 111 12.89 -12.57 3.77
CA ALA A 111 12.20 -11.30 3.83
C ALA A 111 12.96 -10.24 4.62
N VAL A 112 12.79 -8.97 4.23
CA VAL A 112 13.24 -7.81 5.00
C VAL A 112 12.06 -6.94 5.37
N TYR A 113 11.96 -6.61 6.65
CA TYR A 113 10.93 -5.73 7.22
C TYR A 113 11.56 -4.38 7.52
N TRP A 114 11.24 -3.38 6.71
CA TRP A 114 11.79 -2.04 6.80
C TRP A 114 10.91 -1.13 7.65
N ASN A 115 11.50 -0.46 8.62
CA ASN A 115 10.95 0.73 9.26
C ASN A 115 11.68 1.97 8.74
N MET A 116 10.95 3.07 8.51
CA MET A 116 11.50 4.34 8.06
C MET A 116 11.16 5.46 9.05
N SER A 117 12.14 6.28 9.38
CA SER A 117 11.94 7.53 10.10
C SER A 117 12.69 8.69 9.43
N ILE A 118 12.11 9.88 9.54
CA ILE A 118 12.70 11.14 9.09
C ILE A 118 12.59 12.13 10.24
N GLU A 119 13.73 12.60 10.70
CA GLU A 119 13.83 13.71 11.65
C GLU A 119 14.03 15.00 10.83
N ASN A 120 13.14 15.97 11.03
CA ASN A 120 13.15 17.26 10.34
C ASN A 120 13.33 18.40 11.33
N GLY A 121 14.59 18.76 11.60
CA GLY A 121 14.94 19.92 12.41
C GLY A 121 14.92 21.24 11.64
N ASN A 122 14.45 21.27 10.38
CA ASN A 122 14.45 22.50 9.58
C ASN A 122 13.21 23.36 9.87
N PRO A 123 13.38 24.62 10.32
CA PRO A 123 12.25 25.46 10.73
C PRO A 123 11.42 26.02 9.56
N ASN A 124 11.89 25.87 8.32
CA ASN A 124 11.24 26.46 7.14
C ASN A 124 10.58 25.42 6.23
N TRP A 125 10.94 24.14 6.38
CA TRP A 125 10.50 23.08 5.47
C TRP A 125 9.60 22.08 6.18
N SER A 126 8.48 21.75 5.52
CA SER A 126 7.56 20.69 5.93
C SER A 126 7.73 19.49 5.00
N ILE A 127 7.73 18.29 5.58
CA ILE A 127 7.57 17.04 4.83
C ILE A 127 6.10 16.97 4.41
N MET A 128 5.87 16.79 3.10
CA MET A 128 4.53 16.68 2.53
C MET A 128 4.15 15.20 2.33
N SER A 129 5.04 14.45 1.68
CA SER A 129 4.85 13.02 1.44
C SER A 129 6.19 12.30 1.27
N VAL A 130 6.16 10.98 1.45
CA VAL A 130 7.30 10.08 1.32
C VAL A 130 6.90 8.90 0.46
N VAL A 131 7.62 8.68 -0.64
CA VAL A 131 7.48 7.50 -1.48
C VAL A 131 8.46 6.44 -0.98
N PHE A 132 7.95 5.41 -0.31
CA PHE A 132 8.71 4.24 0.14
C PHE A 132 7.75 3.09 0.49
N PRO A 133 7.94 1.87 -0.06
CA PRO A 133 8.95 1.52 -1.05
C PRO A 133 8.60 2.03 -2.45
N GLN A 134 9.63 2.20 -3.29
CA GLN A 134 9.50 2.40 -4.74
C GLN A 134 10.50 1.51 -5.47
N ILE A 135 10.01 0.54 -6.25
CA ILE A 135 10.86 -0.49 -6.85
C ILE A 135 10.39 -0.76 -8.28
N GLY A 136 11.33 -0.75 -9.22
CA GLY A 136 11.11 -1.29 -10.55
C GLY A 136 11.41 -2.78 -10.57
N ILE A 137 10.45 -3.59 -10.99
CA ILE A 137 10.59 -5.04 -11.11
C ILE A 137 11.06 -5.38 -12.52
N SER A 138 12.12 -6.17 -12.62
CA SER A 138 12.65 -6.69 -13.88
C SER A 138 11.62 -7.57 -14.59
N ASP A 139 11.79 -7.73 -15.90
CA ASP A 139 10.95 -8.62 -16.69
C ASP A 139 11.10 -10.10 -16.28
N LEU A 140 10.00 -10.69 -15.83
CA LEU A 140 9.92 -12.08 -15.38
C LEU A 140 9.61 -13.07 -16.50
N GLY A 141 9.69 -12.62 -17.76
CA GLY A 141 9.47 -13.42 -18.96
C GLY A 141 8.00 -13.59 -19.34
N ASP A 142 7.73 -14.44 -20.33
CA ASP A 142 6.39 -14.59 -20.94
C ASP A 142 5.31 -15.05 -19.95
N ASP A 143 5.69 -15.70 -18.86
CA ASP A 143 4.80 -16.14 -17.77
C ASP A 143 4.83 -15.21 -16.55
N GLY A 144 5.31 -13.98 -16.72
CA GLY A 144 5.26 -12.93 -15.72
C GLY A 144 3.83 -12.46 -15.45
N HIS A 145 3.45 -12.45 -14.17
CA HIS A 145 2.19 -11.96 -13.65
C HIS A 145 2.43 -10.88 -12.61
N VAL A 146 1.50 -9.94 -12.52
CA VAL A 146 1.45 -8.91 -11.49
C VAL A 146 0.10 -8.96 -10.81
N PHE A 147 0.09 -9.10 -9.49
CA PHE A 147 -1.10 -8.96 -8.66
C PHE A 147 -1.14 -7.56 -8.04
N PHE A 148 -2.33 -6.96 -8.03
CA PHE A 148 -2.59 -5.68 -7.38
C PHE A 148 -4.02 -5.56 -6.81
N PRO A 149 -4.27 -4.67 -5.84
CA PRO A 149 -5.44 -4.74 -4.97
C PRO A 149 -6.68 -4.02 -5.52
N ARG A 150 -6.96 -4.17 -6.83
CA ARG A 150 -8.14 -3.57 -7.46
C ARG A 150 -9.40 -4.39 -7.18
N GLY A 151 -10.37 -3.79 -6.47
CA GLY A 151 -11.60 -4.49 -6.08
C GLY A 151 -11.27 -5.71 -5.22
N PRO A 152 -11.67 -6.94 -5.56
CA PRO A 152 -11.28 -8.14 -4.80
C PRO A 152 -9.81 -8.56 -4.97
N GLY A 153 -9.05 -7.87 -5.84
CA GLY A 153 -7.72 -8.25 -6.27
C GLY A 153 -7.72 -8.69 -7.74
N GLU A 154 -6.66 -8.37 -8.46
CA GLU A 154 -6.55 -8.64 -9.88
C GLU A 154 -5.15 -9.10 -10.25
N VAL A 155 -5.09 -10.08 -11.16
CA VAL A 155 -3.84 -10.56 -11.76
C VAL A 155 -3.79 -10.14 -13.22
N GLN A 156 -2.70 -9.50 -13.63
CA GLN A 156 -2.42 -9.14 -15.02
C GLN A 156 -1.17 -9.86 -15.52
N LYS A 157 -1.25 -10.43 -16.72
CA LYS A 157 -0.12 -11.08 -17.40
C LYS A 157 0.58 -10.11 -18.36
N GLY A 158 1.90 -10.22 -18.47
CA GLY A 158 2.68 -9.54 -19.52
C GLY A 158 2.73 -8.02 -19.42
N LEU A 159 2.63 -7.46 -18.21
CA LEU A 159 2.67 -6.00 -17.99
C LEU A 159 3.99 -5.36 -18.46
N TRP A 160 5.10 -6.09 -18.45
CA TRP A 160 6.38 -5.63 -19.01
C TRP A 160 6.35 -5.34 -20.52
N ASN A 161 5.34 -5.82 -21.26
CA ASN A 161 5.27 -5.69 -22.72
C ASN A 161 4.23 -4.68 -23.20
N ARG A 162 3.49 -4.02 -22.30
CA ARG A 162 2.43 -3.07 -22.69
C ARG A 162 2.24 -1.94 -21.68
N PRO A 163 1.85 -0.74 -22.11
CA PRO A 163 1.54 0.33 -21.18
C PRO A 163 0.34 -0.05 -20.33
N PHE A 164 0.48 0.15 -19.03
CA PHE A 164 -0.57 -0.07 -18.05
C PHE A 164 -0.27 0.79 -16.82
N LYS A 165 -1.33 1.36 -16.23
CA LYS A 165 -1.22 2.10 -14.98
C LYS A 165 -2.46 1.86 -14.14
N HIS A 166 -2.24 1.54 -12.88
CA HIS A 166 -3.25 1.59 -11.84
C HIS A 166 -2.72 2.45 -10.70
N HIS A 167 -3.57 3.33 -10.19
CA HIS A 167 -3.31 4.22 -9.09
C HIS A 167 -4.60 4.37 -8.30
N GLY A 168 -4.50 4.35 -6.98
CA GLY A 168 -5.61 4.64 -6.09
C GLY A 168 -5.15 4.85 -4.66
N ILE A 169 -5.99 5.53 -3.90
CA ILE A 169 -5.77 5.82 -2.49
C ILE A 169 -6.23 4.62 -1.68
N TYR A 170 -5.36 4.05 -0.87
CA TYR A 170 -5.74 3.07 0.15
C TYR A 170 -6.09 3.80 1.45
N PRO A 171 -7.14 3.38 2.19
CA PRO A 171 -8.14 2.39 1.78
C PRO A 171 -9.26 3.02 0.95
N GLU A 172 -9.59 2.40 -0.19
CA GLU A 172 -10.79 2.71 -0.97
C GLU A 172 -11.32 1.44 -1.68
N PRO A 173 -12.55 1.44 -2.25
CA PRO A 173 -13.12 0.26 -2.91
C PRO A 173 -12.29 -0.33 -4.07
N TRP A 174 -11.42 0.47 -4.69
CA TRP A 174 -10.54 0.09 -5.80
C TRP A 174 -9.07 -0.10 -5.40
N THR A 175 -8.74 0.13 -4.14
CA THR A 175 -7.41 -0.10 -3.55
C THR A 175 -7.61 -0.61 -2.12
N VAL A 176 -7.86 -1.92 -2.00
CA VAL A 176 -8.41 -2.52 -0.77
C VAL A 176 -7.41 -3.25 0.12
N MET A 177 -6.17 -3.44 -0.36
CA MET A 177 -5.11 -4.16 0.34
C MET A 177 -3.78 -3.42 0.17
N GLN A 178 -2.87 -3.65 1.11
CA GLN A 178 -1.61 -2.91 1.22
C GLN A 178 -0.42 -3.64 0.58
N PHE A 179 -0.65 -4.47 -0.44
CA PHE A 179 0.42 -5.26 -1.07
C PHE A 179 0.27 -5.39 -2.58
N LEU A 180 1.42 -5.62 -3.21
CA LEU A 180 1.62 -5.90 -4.62
C LEU A 180 2.52 -7.13 -4.74
N SER A 181 2.41 -7.86 -5.83
CA SER A 181 3.40 -8.90 -6.14
C SER A 181 3.61 -9.05 -7.63
N ALA A 182 4.84 -9.44 -7.99
CA ALA A 182 5.19 -9.83 -9.35
C ALA A 182 5.85 -11.21 -9.29
N TYR A 183 5.42 -12.13 -10.13
CA TYR A 183 5.89 -13.52 -10.10
C TYR A 183 5.79 -14.22 -11.45
N ASN A 184 6.53 -15.31 -11.60
CA ASN A 184 6.34 -16.31 -12.64
C ASN A 184 6.29 -17.70 -11.99
N GLN A 185 6.37 -18.78 -12.78
CA GLN A 185 6.32 -20.15 -12.27
C GLN A 185 7.52 -20.55 -11.39
N LYS A 186 8.62 -19.77 -11.38
CA LYS A 186 9.87 -20.09 -10.69
C LYS A 186 10.12 -19.23 -9.47
N THR A 187 9.85 -17.93 -9.56
CA THR A 187 10.19 -16.94 -8.54
C THR A 187 9.27 -15.73 -8.61
N GLY A 188 9.36 -14.86 -7.62
CA GLY A 188 8.70 -13.58 -7.59
C GLY A 188 9.09 -12.77 -6.38
N ILE A 189 8.43 -11.63 -6.24
CA ILE A 189 8.57 -10.75 -5.10
C ILE A 189 7.22 -10.26 -4.61
N TYR A 190 7.08 -10.26 -3.29
CA TYR A 190 5.99 -9.66 -2.55
C TYR A 190 6.49 -8.34 -1.95
N ILE A 191 5.79 -7.25 -2.27
CA ILE A 191 6.06 -5.91 -1.73
C ILE A 191 4.80 -5.42 -1.03
N SER A 192 4.91 -5.00 0.22
CA SER A 192 3.77 -4.53 1.01
C SER A 192 4.13 -3.42 1.98
N THR A 193 3.13 -2.69 2.46
CA THR A 193 3.19 -1.90 3.69
C THR A 193 2.29 -2.57 4.74
N HIS A 194 2.92 -3.38 5.60
CA HIS A 194 2.31 -4.02 6.77
C HIS A 194 2.01 -2.97 7.84
N ASP A 195 1.00 -2.16 7.59
CA ASP A 195 0.54 -1.07 8.44
C ASP A 195 -0.69 -1.48 9.28
N PRO A 196 -0.53 -1.66 10.60
CA PRO A 196 -1.60 -2.12 11.47
C PRO A 196 -2.74 -1.09 11.63
N ASN A 197 -2.52 0.18 11.26
CA ASN A 197 -3.50 1.25 11.38
C ASN A 197 -4.31 1.49 10.10
N ALA A 198 -3.96 0.86 8.98
CA ALA A 198 -4.52 1.16 7.66
C ALA A 198 -4.49 2.66 7.31
N SER A 199 -3.36 3.32 7.59
CA SER A 199 -3.18 4.75 7.30
C SER A 199 -3.34 5.02 5.80
N ALA A 200 -3.78 6.22 5.44
CA ALA A 200 -3.97 6.58 4.04
C ALA A 200 -2.63 6.58 3.27
N LYS A 201 -2.61 6.04 2.05
CA LYS A 201 -1.45 6.05 1.15
C LYS A 201 -1.87 5.82 -0.30
N ASP A 202 -1.15 6.39 -1.25
CA ASP A 202 -1.35 6.06 -2.66
C ASP A 202 -0.53 4.84 -3.04
N ILE A 203 -1.16 3.90 -3.74
CA ILE A 203 -0.50 2.71 -4.28
C ILE A 203 -0.55 2.79 -5.80
N THR A 204 0.61 2.70 -6.45
CA THR A 204 0.70 2.76 -7.91
C THR A 204 1.43 1.56 -8.48
N ILE A 205 0.88 1.04 -9.58
CA ILE A 205 1.53 0.10 -10.50
C ILE A 205 1.65 0.80 -11.84
N GLU A 206 2.87 0.90 -12.37
CA GLU A 206 3.14 1.52 -13.65
C GLU A 206 4.02 0.60 -14.49
N SER A 207 3.50 0.16 -15.64
CA SER A 207 4.28 -0.59 -16.61
C SER A 207 5.08 0.37 -17.50
N ARG A 208 6.36 0.08 -17.68
CA ARG A 208 7.29 0.84 -18.52
C ARG A 208 7.90 -0.10 -19.56
N PRO A 209 7.20 -0.35 -20.69
CA PRO A 209 7.64 -1.35 -21.67
C PRO A 209 9.00 -1.06 -22.31
N ASP A 210 9.32 0.23 -22.52
CA ASP A 210 10.60 0.66 -23.07
C ASP A 210 11.78 0.31 -22.13
N GLU A 211 11.52 0.25 -20.82
CA GLU A 211 12.48 -0.17 -19.79
C GLU A 211 12.39 -1.67 -19.48
N ARG A 212 11.42 -2.39 -20.07
CA ARG A 212 11.01 -3.74 -19.67
C ARG A 212 10.88 -3.87 -18.16
N SER A 213 10.16 -2.95 -17.53
CA SER A 213 9.96 -2.93 -16.08
C SER A 213 8.50 -2.70 -15.69
N VAL A 214 8.14 -3.13 -14.48
CA VAL A 214 6.90 -2.74 -13.81
C VAL A 214 7.26 -2.11 -12.48
N VAL A 215 6.88 -0.86 -12.28
CA VAL A 215 7.19 -0.08 -11.09
C VAL A 215 6.05 -0.15 -10.08
N PHE A 216 6.42 -0.46 -8.84
CA PHE A 216 5.56 -0.41 -7.67
C PHE A 216 5.96 0.78 -6.82
N THR A 217 4.99 1.64 -6.46
CA THR A 217 5.23 2.74 -5.50
C THR A 217 4.15 2.82 -4.45
N PHE A 218 4.57 3.20 -3.24
CA PHE A 218 3.71 3.51 -2.10
C PHE A 218 4.05 4.92 -1.64
N GLU A 219 3.12 5.86 -1.77
CA GLU A 219 3.27 7.23 -1.30
C GLU A 219 2.49 7.44 -0.01
N HIS A 220 3.21 7.83 1.03
CA HIS A 220 2.68 8.09 2.37
C HIS A 220 2.60 9.59 2.61
N PHE A 221 1.44 10.07 3.05
CA PHE A 221 1.26 11.47 3.42
C PHE A 221 1.77 11.71 4.84
N ALA A 222 2.54 12.78 5.03
CA ALA A 222 3.08 13.09 6.35
C ALA A 222 2.00 13.72 7.25
N GLU A 223 2.01 13.34 8.53
CA GLU A 223 1.21 14.03 9.54
C GLU A 223 1.67 15.50 9.65
N ASN A 224 0.71 16.38 9.95
CA ASN A 224 0.98 17.82 10.03
C ASN A 224 1.64 18.40 8.77
N MET A 225 1.37 17.82 7.59
CA MET A 225 1.78 18.42 6.32
C MET A 225 1.39 19.91 6.30
N THR A 226 2.28 20.74 5.74
CA THR A 226 2.25 22.22 5.79
C THR A 226 2.68 22.87 7.11
N LYS A 227 3.12 22.13 8.12
CA LYS A 227 3.80 22.69 9.30
C LYS A 227 5.30 22.39 9.20
N ALA A 228 6.13 23.43 9.22
CA ALA A 228 7.57 23.25 9.15
C ALA A 228 8.09 22.51 10.38
N GLY A 229 9.17 21.75 10.20
CA GLY A 229 9.75 20.90 11.24
C GLY A 229 8.89 19.70 11.63
N ASN A 230 7.92 19.28 10.79
CA ASN A 230 7.22 18.02 11.02
C ASN A 230 8.13 16.83 10.66
N ASP A 231 8.17 15.85 11.56
CA ASP A 231 8.83 14.56 11.36
C ASP A 231 7.95 13.60 10.54
N PHE A 232 8.53 12.48 10.13
CA PHE A 232 7.81 11.37 9.51
C PHE A 232 8.25 10.03 10.10
N ALA A 233 7.30 9.13 10.29
CA ALA A 233 7.58 7.73 10.58
C ALA A 233 6.61 6.86 9.77
N LEU A 234 7.10 5.78 9.18
CA LEU A 234 6.27 4.83 8.46
C LEU A 234 5.31 4.15 9.45
N SER A 235 4.02 4.13 9.13
CA SER A 235 3.04 3.38 9.91
C SER A 235 3.23 1.88 9.61
N GLY A 236 3.88 1.15 10.53
CA GLY A 236 4.19 -0.27 10.38
C GLY A 236 5.49 -0.55 9.62
N HIS A 237 5.51 -1.57 8.77
CA HIS A 237 6.70 -1.99 8.03
C HIS A 237 6.49 -2.08 6.52
N ALA A 238 7.44 -1.60 5.72
CA ALA A 238 7.52 -2.00 4.32
C ALA A 238 8.18 -3.39 4.25
N VAL A 239 7.58 -4.33 3.53
CA VAL A 239 8.03 -5.72 3.49
C VAL A 239 8.47 -6.08 2.09
N TRP A 240 9.71 -6.52 1.96
CA TRP A 240 10.24 -7.10 0.72
C TRP A 240 10.50 -8.57 0.99
N ARG A 241 9.80 -9.46 0.28
CA ARG A 241 9.87 -10.90 0.50
C ARG A 241 9.93 -11.64 -0.82
N LEU A 242 10.83 -12.62 -0.93
CA LEU A 242 10.78 -13.55 -2.06
C LEU A 242 9.45 -14.30 -2.05
N LEU A 243 8.84 -14.40 -3.23
CA LEU A 243 7.62 -15.14 -3.45
C LEU A 243 7.92 -16.47 -4.14
N ARG A 244 7.33 -17.53 -3.60
CA ARG A 244 7.26 -18.86 -4.21
C ARG A 244 5.80 -19.16 -4.43
N GLY A 245 5.40 -19.41 -5.67
CA GLY A 245 4.01 -19.63 -6.05
C GLY A 245 3.38 -18.41 -6.71
N ASP A 246 2.09 -18.18 -6.45
CA ASP A 246 1.28 -17.23 -7.22
C ASP A 246 0.53 -16.19 -6.36
N TRP A 247 -0.54 -15.59 -6.91
CA TRP A 247 -1.37 -14.62 -6.22
C TRP A 247 -2.01 -15.18 -4.94
N PHE A 248 -2.26 -16.49 -4.88
CA PHE A 248 -2.84 -17.12 -3.70
C PHE A 248 -1.83 -17.15 -2.57
N ASP A 249 -0.58 -17.51 -2.86
CA ASP A 249 0.51 -17.51 -1.89
C ASP A 249 0.80 -16.09 -1.37
N SER A 250 0.78 -15.08 -2.26
CA SER A 250 0.94 -13.68 -1.84
C SER A 250 -0.23 -13.19 -0.97
N ALA A 251 -1.46 -13.58 -1.29
CA ALA A 251 -2.63 -13.32 -0.45
C ALA A 251 -2.55 -14.04 0.90
N MET A 252 -2.02 -15.26 0.96
CA MET A 252 -1.84 -15.99 2.22
C MET A 252 -0.77 -15.37 3.11
N ILE A 253 0.31 -14.81 2.53
CA ILE A 253 1.29 -14.00 3.29
C ILE A 253 0.60 -12.79 3.92
N TYR A 254 -0.20 -12.05 3.14
CA TYR A 254 -0.92 -10.89 3.65
C TYR A 254 -1.97 -11.27 4.71
N LYS A 255 -2.70 -12.38 4.49
CA LYS A 255 -3.68 -12.93 5.43
C LYS A 255 -3.05 -13.34 6.77
N ASP A 256 -1.87 -13.93 6.74
CA ASP A 256 -1.15 -14.30 7.96
C ASP A 256 -0.84 -13.07 8.81
N TRP A 257 -0.27 -12.03 8.19
CA TRP A 257 0.03 -10.77 8.87
C TRP A 257 -1.23 -10.07 9.41
N ILE A 258 -2.22 -9.84 8.55
CA ILE A 258 -3.41 -9.07 8.91
C ILE A 258 -4.16 -9.73 10.09
N SER A 259 -4.20 -11.06 10.14
CA SER A 259 -4.87 -11.80 11.22
C SER A 259 -4.20 -11.66 12.59
N LYS A 260 -2.92 -11.26 12.63
CA LYS A 260 -2.12 -11.14 13.85
C LYS A 260 -1.94 -9.70 14.29
N GLU A 261 -1.75 -8.79 13.33
CA GLU A 261 -1.23 -7.45 13.61
C GLU A 261 -2.21 -6.31 13.28
N ALA A 262 -3.15 -6.53 12.36
CA ALA A 262 -4.02 -5.44 11.92
C ALA A 262 -5.13 -5.16 12.94
N ARG A 263 -5.23 -3.90 13.38
CA ARG A 263 -6.20 -3.46 14.39
C ARG A 263 -7.65 -3.51 13.92
N TRP A 264 -7.86 -3.61 12.62
CA TRP A 264 -9.17 -3.63 11.95
C TRP A 264 -9.55 -5.04 11.47
N TYR A 265 -8.72 -6.06 11.74
CA TYR A 265 -9.10 -7.43 11.44
C TYR A 265 -10.20 -7.88 12.39
N PRO A 266 -11.33 -8.41 11.88
CA PRO A 266 -12.44 -8.80 12.72
C PRO A 266 -12.15 -10.14 13.42
N ASP A 267 -12.81 -10.36 14.56
CA ASP A 267 -12.82 -11.67 15.19
C ASP A 267 -13.58 -12.68 14.32
N LEU A 268 -12.93 -13.80 14.03
CA LEU A 268 -13.49 -14.89 13.24
C LEU A 268 -13.76 -16.14 14.08
N ASP A 269 -14.77 -16.91 13.71
CA ASP A 269 -15.01 -18.29 14.13
C ASP A 269 -15.26 -19.19 12.89
N ALA A 270 -15.69 -20.43 13.11
CA ALA A 270 -15.97 -21.39 12.03
C ALA A 270 -17.07 -20.92 11.06
N ASN A 271 -17.91 -19.97 11.47
CA ASN A 271 -19.01 -19.39 10.70
C ASN A 271 -18.70 -17.95 10.23
N GLY A 272 -17.42 -17.56 10.20
CA GLY A 272 -16.98 -16.24 9.72
C GLY A 272 -16.90 -15.19 10.83
N ARG A 273 -17.28 -13.95 10.50
CA ARG A 273 -17.22 -12.82 11.44
C ARG A 273 -18.18 -13.02 12.61
N LYS A 274 -17.67 -12.93 13.85
CA LYS A 274 -18.47 -13.04 15.07
C LYS A 274 -19.46 -11.90 15.25
N ASP A 275 -19.12 -10.73 14.73
CA ASP A 275 -19.94 -9.51 14.79
C ASP A 275 -20.97 -9.42 13.64
N THR A 276 -21.05 -10.43 12.76
CA THR A 276 -22.12 -10.51 11.77
C THR A 276 -23.35 -11.19 12.39
N PRO A 277 -24.50 -10.51 12.50
CA PRO A 277 -25.71 -11.10 13.08
C PRO A 277 -26.29 -12.20 12.17
N GLU A 278 -26.97 -13.18 12.77
CA GLU A 278 -27.45 -14.37 12.04
C GLU A 278 -28.39 -14.00 10.88
N TRP A 279 -29.31 -13.05 11.10
CA TRP A 279 -30.24 -12.61 10.05
C TRP A 279 -29.49 -12.16 8.79
N MET A 280 -28.31 -11.55 8.94
CA MET A 280 -27.50 -11.08 7.80
C MET A 280 -26.74 -12.23 7.13
N LYS A 281 -26.34 -13.26 7.89
CA LYS A 281 -25.71 -14.49 7.35
C LYS A 281 -26.70 -15.32 6.54
N GLU A 282 -27.97 -15.29 6.93
CA GLU A 282 -29.06 -16.04 6.29
C GLU A 282 -29.70 -15.29 5.10
N LEU A 283 -29.42 -13.99 4.93
CA LEU A 283 -29.93 -13.21 3.80
C LEU A 283 -29.47 -13.81 2.47
N CYS A 284 -30.43 -14.24 1.65
CA CYS A 284 -30.16 -14.83 0.34
C CYS A 284 -30.24 -13.80 -0.78
N VAL A 285 -31.13 -12.80 -0.64
CA VAL A 285 -31.43 -11.82 -1.69
C VAL A 285 -31.54 -10.44 -1.07
N TRP A 286 -31.00 -9.44 -1.78
CA TRP A 286 -31.12 -8.04 -1.40
C TRP A 286 -31.94 -7.29 -2.46
N VAL A 287 -33.00 -6.59 -2.03
CA VAL A 287 -33.80 -5.72 -2.91
C VAL A 287 -33.53 -4.26 -2.57
N THR A 288 -33.43 -3.44 -3.62
CA THR A 288 -33.23 -2.00 -3.50
C THR A 288 -34.38 -1.30 -4.21
N THR A 289 -35.16 -0.51 -3.48
CA THR A 289 -36.21 0.36 -4.01
C THR A 289 -36.39 1.58 -3.10
N GLY A 290 -37.18 2.57 -3.51
CA GLY A 290 -37.31 3.80 -2.75
C GLY A 290 -38.58 4.60 -2.99
N GLY A 291 -38.85 5.52 -2.06
CA GLY A 291 -40.06 6.34 -2.03
C GLY A 291 -40.94 6.08 -0.79
N LYS A 292 -42.19 6.56 -0.83
CA LYS A 292 -43.13 6.48 0.31
C LYS A 292 -43.54 5.04 0.65
N ALA A 293 -43.78 4.79 1.94
CA ALA A 293 -44.14 3.48 2.50
C ALA A 293 -45.30 2.81 1.76
N GLU A 294 -46.38 3.57 1.49
CA GLU A 294 -47.59 3.11 0.79
C GLU A 294 -47.31 2.42 -0.56
N ASN A 295 -46.21 2.80 -1.23
CA ASN A 295 -45.85 2.28 -2.54
C ASN A 295 -44.84 1.14 -2.46
N VAL A 296 -43.88 1.22 -1.53
CA VAL A 296 -42.73 0.30 -1.47
C VAL A 296 -43.03 -0.94 -0.63
N VAL A 297 -43.68 -0.80 0.53
CA VAL A 297 -43.92 -1.90 1.47
C VAL A 297 -44.72 -3.04 0.81
N PRO A 298 -45.85 -2.79 0.12
CA PRO A 298 -46.60 -3.87 -0.53
C PRO A 298 -45.82 -4.57 -1.64
N ARG A 299 -44.89 -3.87 -2.31
CA ARG A 299 -44.06 -4.43 -3.38
C ARG A 299 -42.95 -5.30 -2.82
N VAL A 300 -42.28 -4.84 -1.76
CA VAL A 300 -41.22 -5.59 -1.08
C VAL A 300 -41.80 -6.86 -0.45
N LYS A 301 -42.98 -6.80 0.18
CA LYS A 301 -43.67 -7.99 0.72
C LYS A 301 -43.99 -9.02 -0.36
N LYS A 302 -44.57 -8.57 -1.49
CA LYS A 302 -44.83 -9.46 -2.63
C LYS A 302 -43.55 -10.06 -3.22
N PHE A 303 -42.47 -9.27 -3.26
CA PHE A 303 -41.17 -9.76 -3.70
C PHE A 303 -40.62 -10.82 -2.73
N ALA A 304 -40.65 -10.56 -1.42
CA ALA A 304 -40.21 -11.52 -0.41
C ALA A 304 -41.02 -12.82 -0.45
N GLU A 305 -42.35 -12.73 -0.56
CA GLU A 305 -43.24 -13.88 -0.75
C GLU A 305 -42.90 -14.68 -2.01
N TYR A 306 -42.68 -13.99 -3.13
CA TYR A 306 -42.31 -14.62 -4.39
C TYR A 306 -40.95 -15.33 -4.31
N MET A 307 -39.96 -14.70 -3.67
CA MET A 307 -38.62 -15.27 -3.53
C MET A 307 -38.60 -16.47 -2.58
N GLY A 308 -39.46 -16.49 -1.55
CA GLY A 308 -39.60 -17.61 -0.63
C GLY A 308 -38.34 -17.91 0.21
N VAL A 309 -37.41 -16.94 0.31
CA VAL A 309 -36.15 -17.01 1.06
C VAL A 309 -35.97 -15.71 1.88
N PRO A 310 -35.08 -15.65 2.87
CA PRO A 310 -34.79 -14.42 3.58
C PRO A 310 -34.34 -13.28 2.63
N VAL A 311 -35.02 -12.14 2.71
CA VAL A 311 -34.79 -10.95 1.86
C VAL A 311 -34.41 -9.74 2.71
N GLY A 312 -33.30 -9.09 2.36
CA GLY A 312 -32.92 -7.78 2.89
C GLY A 312 -33.47 -6.67 2.01
N PHE A 313 -33.89 -5.55 2.61
CA PHE A 313 -34.39 -4.38 1.89
C PHE A 313 -33.51 -3.15 2.16
N HIS A 314 -32.92 -2.58 1.10
CA HIS A 314 -32.31 -1.25 1.13
C HIS A 314 -33.33 -0.21 0.65
N TRP A 315 -33.94 0.49 1.61
CA TRP A 315 -34.93 1.53 1.35
C TRP A 315 -34.25 2.87 1.05
N TYR A 316 -34.28 3.33 -0.20
CA TYR A 316 -33.84 4.68 -0.58
C TYR A 316 -34.96 5.72 -0.48
N ASN A 317 -34.62 7.00 -0.32
CA ASN A 317 -35.60 8.10 -0.31
C ASN A 317 -36.73 7.89 0.72
N TRP A 318 -36.38 7.33 1.88
CA TRP A 318 -37.29 7.19 3.02
C TRP A 318 -37.60 8.53 3.70
N HIS A 319 -36.83 9.57 3.36
CA HIS A 319 -36.91 10.93 3.87
C HIS A 319 -37.43 11.94 2.85
N GLN A 320 -37.81 13.12 3.33
CA GLN A 320 -38.36 14.22 2.51
C GLN A 320 -37.29 14.96 1.71
N ILE A 321 -36.01 14.82 2.10
CA ILE A 321 -34.88 15.48 1.45
C ILE A 321 -34.63 14.84 0.08
N PRO A 322 -34.40 15.62 -0.99
CA PRO A 322 -34.04 15.08 -2.30
C PRO A 322 -32.78 14.21 -2.23
N PHE A 323 -32.78 13.11 -3.00
CA PHE A 323 -31.59 12.26 -3.19
C PHE A 323 -30.41 13.10 -3.69
N ASP A 324 -29.17 12.83 -3.24
CA ASP A 324 -28.01 13.60 -3.71
C ASP A 324 -27.57 14.84 -2.91
N ASN A 325 -28.42 15.36 -2.01
CA ASN A 325 -28.49 16.81 -1.81
C ASN A 325 -27.94 17.33 -0.48
N ASP A 326 -28.69 17.20 0.62
CA ASP A 326 -28.38 17.90 1.88
C ASP A 326 -27.65 17.01 2.91
N TYR A 327 -26.69 16.18 2.48
CA TYR A 327 -25.94 15.32 3.42
C TYR A 327 -25.17 16.17 4.47
N PRO A 328 -25.20 15.82 5.78
CA PRO A 328 -25.83 14.65 6.41
C PRO A 328 -27.25 14.90 6.99
N HIS A 329 -27.94 15.98 6.60
CA HIS A 329 -29.26 16.37 7.09
C HIS A 329 -30.41 15.61 6.43
N TYR A 330 -30.56 14.32 6.77
CA TYR A 330 -31.54 13.41 6.16
C TYR A 330 -32.98 13.49 6.70
N PHE A 331 -33.31 14.39 7.62
CA PHE A 331 -34.62 14.44 8.26
C PHE A 331 -35.44 15.65 7.82
N PRO A 332 -36.79 15.56 7.82
CA PRO A 332 -37.62 14.47 8.39
C PRO A 332 -37.90 13.28 7.44
N VAL A 333 -38.42 12.19 8.02
CA VAL A 333 -38.90 11.00 7.29
C VAL A 333 -40.12 11.34 6.43
N THR A 334 -40.40 10.55 5.39
CA THR A 334 -41.68 10.57 4.67
C THR A 334 -42.81 9.97 5.51
N ASP A 335 -44.04 10.37 5.23
CA ASP A 335 -45.24 9.84 5.91
C ASP A 335 -45.31 8.30 5.82
N GLY A 336 -45.64 7.67 6.95
CA GLY A 336 -45.80 6.21 7.06
C GLY A 336 -44.49 5.42 7.06
N PHE A 337 -43.32 6.07 7.04
CA PHE A 337 -42.04 5.35 7.05
C PHE A 337 -41.87 4.45 8.29
N ALA A 338 -42.14 4.98 9.50
CA ALA A 338 -42.00 4.21 10.74
C ALA A 338 -42.93 2.98 10.77
N ASP A 339 -44.21 3.18 10.45
CA ASP A 339 -45.19 2.09 10.36
C ASP A 339 -44.80 1.06 9.30
N GLY A 340 -44.24 1.53 8.17
CA GLY A 340 -43.77 0.66 7.09
C GLY A 340 -42.53 -0.16 7.46
N VAL A 341 -41.66 0.35 8.34
CA VAL A 341 -40.54 -0.42 8.90
C VAL A 341 -41.04 -1.46 9.91
N GLU A 342 -42.07 -1.16 10.69
CA GLU A 342 -42.67 -2.13 11.63
C GLU A 342 -43.45 -3.25 10.91
N GLU A 343 -44.01 -2.97 9.74
CA GLU A 343 -44.75 -3.95 8.94
C GLU A 343 -43.85 -5.01 8.23
N LEU A 344 -42.61 -4.64 7.93
CA LEU A 344 -41.62 -5.48 7.23
C LEU A 344 -40.83 -6.34 8.21
#